data_AF-A0A956CP25-F1
#
_entry.id   AF-A0A956CP25-F1
#
_cell.length_a   1.000
_cell.length_b   1.000
_cell.length_c   1.000
_cell.angle_alpha   90.00
_cell.angle_beta   90.00
_cell.angle_gamma   90.00
#
_symmetry.space_group_name_H-M   'P 1'
#
loop_
_entity.id
_entity.type
_entity.pdbx_description
1 polymer ?
#
loop_
_entity_poly.entity_id
_entity_poly.type
_entity_poly.pdbx_seq_one_letter_code
_entity_poly.pdbx_strand_id
1 'polypeptide(L)'
;EGAVPAVPGFAPPVHALCVAPFGLEEGAAHAELAQPFGLVVGEAVRFRFFASSTRRDDGVGTRLTEWAPGELDELNGIEVTLPADGRGAGDVVPVRFRSRVNETGTLELEAVAVGSDESWKIRFDLRSGTGA
;
A
#
# COMPACT_ATOMS: atom_id res chain seq x y z
N GLU A 1 -20.65 -1.61 -9.09
CA GLU A 1 -20.12 -2.80 -8.36
C GLU A 1 -19.82 -3.91 -9.35
N GLY A 2 -18.84 -4.77 -9.07
CA GLY A 2 -18.47 -5.91 -9.93
C GLY A 2 -17.68 -6.94 -9.14
N ALA A 3 -18.34 -7.65 -8.22
CA ALA A 3 -17.76 -8.82 -7.58
C ALA A 3 -17.79 -9.96 -8.60
N VAL A 4 -16.69 -10.18 -9.31
CA VAL A 4 -16.54 -11.38 -10.14
C VAL A 4 -16.34 -12.59 -9.21
N PRO A 5 -17.05 -13.71 -9.43
CA PRO A 5 -16.88 -14.90 -8.61
C PRO A 5 -15.43 -15.40 -8.74
N ALA A 6 -14.86 -15.88 -7.63
CA ALA A 6 -13.55 -16.51 -7.63
C ALA A 6 -13.62 -17.78 -8.50
N VAL A 7 -13.10 -17.70 -9.72
CA VAL A 7 -12.97 -18.84 -10.63
C VAL A 7 -11.85 -19.75 -10.12
N PRO A 8 -12.15 -21.01 -9.73
CA PRO A 8 -11.11 -21.93 -9.27
C PRO A 8 -10.06 -22.14 -10.37
N GLY A 9 -8.80 -21.84 -10.04
CA GLY A 9 -7.67 -21.93 -10.98
C GLY A 9 -7.24 -20.61 -11.64
N PHE A 10 -7.98 -19.51 -11.45
CA PHE A 10 -7.56 -18.17 -11.87
C PHE A 10 -7.17 -17.34 -10.65
N ALA A 11 -5.93 -16.84 -10.64
CA ALA A 11 -5.53 -15.86 -9.64
C ALA A 11 -6.43 -14.62 -9.77
N PRO A 12 -6.94 -14.08 -8.65
CA PRO A 12 -7.77 -12.88 -8.70
C PRO A 12 -7.00 -11.74 -9.39
N PRO A 13 -7.69 -10.90 -10.18
CA PRO A 13 -7.05 -9.79 -10.88
C PRO A 13 -6.36 -8.89 -9.85
N VAL A 14 -5.08 -8.64 -10.08
CA VAL A 14 -4.31 -7.72 -9.23
C VAL A 14 -4.58 -6.30 -9.70
N HIS A 15 -4.96 -5.44 -8.77
CA HIS A 15 -5.00 -4.00 -8.99
C HIS A 15 -3.84 -3.37 -8.23
N ALA A 16 -3.15 -2.42 -8.87
CA ALA A 16 -2.12 -1.61 -8.23
C ALA A 16 -2.66 -0.21 -7.94
N LEU A 17 -2.18 0.42 -6.87
CA LEU A 17 -2.52 1.78 -6.50
C LEU A 17 -1.23 2.54 -6.23
N CYS A 18 -1.04 3.67 -6.90
CA CYS A 18 0.11 4.52 -6.67
C CYS A 18 -0.01 5.20 -5.30
N VAL A 19 0.78 4.72 -4.33
CA VAL A 19 0.86 5.30 -2.98
C VAL A 19 1.98 6.33 -2.86
N ALA A 20 3.03 6.22 -3.67
CA ALA A 20 4.19 7.11 -3.67
C ALA A 20 4.55 7.45 -5.12
N PRO A 21 4.21 8.64 -5.63
CA PRO A 21 4.51 9.03 -7.01
C PRO A 21 6.01 9.29 -7.21
N PHE A 22 6.44 9.30 -8.47
CA PHE A 22 7.79 9.71 -8.82
C PHE A 22 8.04 11.17 -8.40
N GLY A 23 9.27 11.47 -7.95
CA GLY A 23 9.61 12.81 -7.50
C GLY A 23 9.03 13.17 -6.12
N LEU A 24 8.57 12.17 -5.34
CA LEU A 24 8.32 12.33 -3.91
C LEU A 24 9.67 12.53 -3.20
N GLU A 25 10.19 13.76 -3.26
CA GLU A 25 11.44 14.18 -2.64
C GLU A 25 11.27 14.44 -1.14
N GLU A 26 12.38 14.39 -0.43
CA GLU A 26 12.47 14.60 1.00
C GLU A 26 11.92 15.98 1.40
N GLY A 27 11.07 16.02 2.44
CA GLY A 27 10.42 17.25 2.89
C GLY A 27 9.17 17.65 2.11
N ALA A 28 8.79 16.90 1.06
CA ALA A 28 7.49 17.05 0.43
C ALA A 28 6.35 16.66 1.40
N ALA A 29 5.19 17.31 1.24
CA ALA A 29 3.98 16.92 1.96
C ALA A 29 3.66 15.44 1.71
N HIS A 30 3.16 14.76 2.74
CA HIS A 30 2.71 13.37 2.61
C HIS A 30 1.82 13.19 1.38
N ALA A 31 2.08 12.16 0.59
CA ALA A 31 1.14 11.75 -0.43
C ALA A 31 -0.04 11.07 0.28
N GLU A 32 -1.19 11.73 0.32
CA GLU A 32 -2.40 11.25 0.99
C GLU A 32 -3.38 10.67 -0.03
N LEU A 33 -3.84 9.44 0.22
CA LEU A 33 -4.93 8.85 -0.55
C LEU A 33 -6.26 9.47 -0.13
N ALA A 34 -7.00 10.03 -1.08
CA ALA A 34 -8.27 10.70 -0.82
C ALA A 34 -9.36 9.73 -0.33
N GLN A 35 -9.37 8.49 -0.85
CA GLN A 35 -10.36 7.48 -0.49
C GLN A 35 -9.97 6.73 0.80
N PRO A 36 -10.93 6.37 1.66
CA PRO A 36 -10.68 5.51 2.80
C PRO A 36 -10.48 4.04 2.38
N PHE A 37 -9.76 3.31 3.21
CA PHE A 37 -9.49 1.87 3.09
C PHE A 37 -9.88 1.14 4.38
N GLY A 38 -10.13 -0.16 4.30
CA GLY A 38 -10.28 -1.01 5.49
C GLY A 38 -8.93 -1.62 5.89
N LEU A 39 -8.49 -1.35 7.11
CA LEU A 39 -7.30 -1.93 7.71
C LEU A 39 -7.68 -3.02 8.71
N VAL A 40 -7.20 -4.24 8.48
CA VAL A 40 -7.39 -5.33 9.45
C VAL A 40 -6.34 -5.18 10.55
N VAL A 41 -6.79 -5.21 11.82
CA VAL A 41 -5.92 -5.11 12.99
C VAL A 41 -6.00 -6.37 13.87
N GLY A 42 -4.95 -6.64 14.64
CA GLY A 42 -4.83 -7.80 15.52
C GLY A 42 -4.51 -9.12 14.83
N GLU A 43 -4.46 -9.14 13.49
CA GLU A 43 -4.06 -10.30 12.70
C GLU A 43 -2.89 -9.96 11.75
N ALA A 44 -2.17 -11.00 11.32
CA ALA A 44 -1.09 -10.86 10.35
C ALA A 44 -1.68 -10.48 8.98
N VAL A 45 -1.22 -9.34 8.44
CA VAL A 45 -1.59 -8.86 7.12
C VAL A 45 -0.37 -8.79 6.23
N ARG A 46 -0.54 -9.21 4.97
CA ARG A 46 0.53 -9.19 3.97
C ARG A 46 0.36 -8.01 3.02
N PHE A 47 1.37 -7.14 2.98
CA PHE A 47 1.47 -6.04 2.04
C PHE A 47 2.38 -6.45 0.87
N ARG A 48 1.88 -6.30 -0.35
CA ARG A 48 2.69 -6.44 -1.56
C ARG A 48 2.97 -5.05 -2.12
N PHE A 49 4.24 -4.72 -2.26
CA PHE A 49 4.67 -3.47 -2.85
C PHE A 49 5.09 -3.71 -4.30
N PHE A 50 4.86 -2.72 -5.15
CA PHE A 50 5.27 -2.74 -6.54
C PHE A 50 6.04 -1.46 -6.83
N ALA A 51 7.08 -1.55 -7.65
CA ALA A 51 7.82 -0.40 -8.15
C ALA A 51 7.74 -0.31 -9.67
N SER A 52 7.86 0.90 -10.19
CA SER A 52 8.02 1.16 -11.62
C SER A 52 9.15 2.15 -11.85
N SER A 53 10.00 1.87 -12.84
CA SER A 53 11.02 2.80 -13.32
C SER A 53 10.59 3.56 -14.59
N THR A 54 9.55 3.08 -15.26
CA THR A 54 9.05 3.63 -16.53
C THR A 54 7.85 4.54 -16.33
N ARG A 55 6.99 4.24 -15.34
CA ARG A 55 5.75 4.98 -15.08
C ARG A 55 5.95 6.15 -14.11
N ARG A 56 6.57 7.22 -14.62
CA ARG A 56 6.90 8.41 -13.81
C ARG A 56 5.79 9.46 -13.69
N ASP A 57 4.68 9.27 -14.42
CA ASP A 57 3.56 10.22 -14.46
C ASP A 57 2.39 9.81 -13.55
N ASP A 58 2.44 8.61 -12.96
CA ASP A 58 1.36 8.13 -12.08
C ASP A 58 1.31 8.96 -10.79
N GLY A 59 0.25 9.77 -10.64
CA GLY A 59 -0.01 10.54 -9.43
C GLY A 59 -0.52 9.67 -8.27
N VAL A 60 -0.50 10.23 -7.05
CA VAL A 60 -1.07 9.57 -5.87
C VAL A 60 -2.54 9.19 -6.08
N GLY A 61 -2.88 7.94 -5.74
CA GLY A 61 -4.23 7.40 -5.93
C GLY A 61 -4.53 6.90 -7.35
N THR A 62 -3.58 6.99 -8.30
CA THR A 62 -3.73 6.39 -9.63
C THR A 62 -3.89 4.87 -9.48
N ARG A 63 -5.02 4.34 -9.95
CA ARG A 63 -5.33 2.91 -9.90
C ARG A 63 -5.06 2.27 -11.25
N LEU A 64 -4.23 1.23 -11.26
CA LEU A 64 -3.93 0.42 -12.42
C LEU A 64 -4.68 -0.91 -12.30
N THR A 65 -5.45 -1.23 -13.33
CA THR A 65 -6.17 -2.52 -13.46
C THR A 65 -5.50 -3.48 -14.42
N GLU A 66 -4.58 -2.96 -15.23
CA GLU A 66 -3.77 -3.66 -16.22
C GLU A 66 -2.48 -2.85 -16.48
N TRP A 67 -1.41 -3.54 -16.87
CA TRP A 67 -0.14 -2.95 -17.26
C TRP A 67 0.63 -3.92 -18.16
N ALA A 68 1.51 -3.40 -19.00
CA ALA A 68 2.36 -4.21 -19.86
C ALA A 68 3.45 -4.94 -19.04
N PRO A 69 3.95 -6.08 -19.54
CA PRO A 69 5.04 -6.80 -18.90
C PRO A 69 6.26 -5.90 -18.67
N GLY A 70 6.80 -5.90 -17.45
CA GLY A 70 7.95 -5.09 -17.07
C GLY A 70 7.63 -3.64 -16.68
N GLU A 71 6.37 -3.20 -16.74
CA GLU A 71 5.99 -1.88 -16.22
C GLU A 71 5.97 -1.81 -14.70
N LEU A 72 5.55 -2.90 -14.04
CA LEU A 72 5.57 -3.05 -12.58
C LEU A 72 6.43 -4.25 -12.20
N ASP A 73 7.33 -4.03 -11.24
CA ASP A 73 8.13 -5.05 -10.57
C ASP A 73 7.54 -5.29 -9.19
N GLU A 74 7.21 -6.56 -8.86
CA GLU A 74 6.74 -6.91 -7.52
C GLU A 74 7.94 -6.97 -6.57
N LEU A 75 7.88 -6.17 -5.52
CA LEU A 75 8.89 -6.15 -4.48
C LEU A 75 8.59 -7.22 -3.43
N ASN A 76 9.60 -7.59 -2.64
CA ASN A 76 9.48 -8.48 -1.50
C ASN A 76 8.37 -7.99 -0.57
N GLY A 77 7.20 -8.62 -0.62
CA GLY A 77 6.11 -8.28 0.28
C GLY A 77 6.51 -8.46 1.75
N ILE A 78 5.86 -7.72 2.64
CA ILE A 78 6.04 -7.88 4.08
C ILE A 78 4.78 -8.43 4.73
N GLU A 79 4.96 -9.17 5.80
CA GLU A 79 3.88 -9.57 6.70
C GLU A 79 4.04 -8.82 8.02
N VAL A 80 2.98 -8.19 8.49
CA VAL A 80 2.97 -7.42 9.73
C VAL A 80 1.64 -7.61 10.45
N THR A 81 1.69 -7.75 11.77
CA THR A 81 0.50 -7.72 12.63
C THR A 81 0.35 -6.33 13.21
N LEU A 82 -0.71 -5.61 12.82
CA LEU A 82 -0.97 -4.27 13.32
C LEU A 82 -1.71 -4.35 14.66
N PRO A 83 -1.31 -3.59 15.70
CA PRO A 83 -1.97 -3.65 17.00
C PRO A 83 -3.45 -3.29 16.92
N ALA A 84 -4.31 -4.03 17.63
CA ALA A 84 -5.75 -3.80 17.63
C ALA A 84 -6.19 -2.58 18.47
N ASP A 85 -5.36 -2.16 19.43
CA ASP A 85 -5.59 -1.01 20.33
C ASP A 85 -7.03 -0.95 20.90
N GLY A 86 -7.38 -1.93 21.74
CA GLY A 86 -8.71 -2.02 22.34
C GLY A 86 -9.81 -2.59 21.43
N ARG A 87 -9.51 -2.85 20.15
CA ARG A 87 -10.41 -3.59 19.24
C ARG A 87 -10.23 -5.11 19.34
N GLY A 88 -11.17 -5.85 18.75
CA GLY A 88 -11.02 -7.28 18.52
C GLY A 88 -9.98 -7.57 17.43
N ALA A 89 -9.34 -8.74 17.49
CA ALA A 89 -8.52 -9.22 16.38
C ALA A 89 -9.41 -9.51 15.17
N GLY A 90 -8.96 -9.10 13.98
CA GLY A 90 -9.70 -9.20 12.74
C GLY A 90 -10.65 -8.02 12.46
N ASP A 91 -10.73 -7.05 13.38
CA ASP A 91 -11.57 -5.86 13.18
C ASP A 91 -11.04 -5.00 12.02
N VAL A 92 -11.97 -4.38 11.28
CA VAL A 92 -11.66 -3.59 10.08
C VAL A 92 -11.84 -2.10 10.39
N VAL A 93 -10.74 -1.37 10.45
CA VAL A 93 -10.72 0.06 10.74
C VAL A 93 -10.72 0.88 9.45
N PRO A 94 -11.64 1.85 9.27
CA PRO A 94 -11.55 2.77 8.15
C PRO A 94 -10.36 3.72 8.34
N VAL A 95 -9.43 3.72 7.39
CA VAL A 95 -8.19 4.52 7.44
C VAL A 95 -7.97 5.32 6.16
N ARG A 96 -7.24 6.42 6.24
CA ARG A 96 -6.58 7.07 5.10
C ARG A 96 -5.10 6.78 5.15
N PHE A 97 -4.51 6.45 4.02
CA PHE A 97 -3.07 6.25 3.95
C PHE A 97 -2.36 7.55 3.59
N ARG A 98 -1.26 7.78 4.31
CA ARG A 98 -0.25 8.78 4.02
C ARG A 98 1.05 8.06 3.73
N SER A 99 1.75 8.45 2.68
CA SER A 99 3.06 7.90 2.39
C SER A 99 4.13 8.98 2.38
N ARG A 100 5.35 8.56 2.67
CA ARG A 100 6.57 9.31 2.40
C ARG A 100 7.70 8.34 2.09
N VAL A 101 8.67 8.78 1.29
CA VAL A 101 9.93 8.05 1.08
C VAL A 101 11.03 8.85 1.77
N ASN A 102 11.93 8.17 2.47
CA ASN A 102 13.07 8.79 3.13
C ASN A 102 14.37 8.64 2.32
N GLU A 103 15.46 9.27 2.80
CA GLU A 103 16.82 9.22 2.21
C GLU A 103 17.35 7.80 1.97
N THR A 104 16.99 6.87 2.86
CA THR A 104 17.45 5.49 2.78
C THR A 104 16.71 4.68 1.72
N GLY A 105 15.68 5.26 1.07
CA GLY A 105 14.81 4.54 0.15
C GLY A 105 13.79 3.66 0.86
N THR A 106 13.43 3.99 2.10
CA THR A 106 12.38 3.32 2.86
C THR A 106 11.07 4.07 2.65
N LEU A 107 10.05 3.35 2.19
CA LEU A 107 8.67 3.80 2.16
C LEU A 107 8.10 3.71 3.57
N GLU A 108 7.64 4.84 4.11
CA GLU A 108 6.83 4.89 5.32
C GLU A 108 5.38 5.13 4.92
N LEU A 109 4.54 4.12 5.17
CA LEU A 109 3.11 4.13 4.92
C LEU A 109 2.39 4.21 6.27
N GLU A 110 1.72 5.33 6.53
CA GLU A 110 0.95 5.58 7.74
C GLU A 110 -0.54 5.44 7.44
N ALA A 111 -1.22 4.54 8.13
CA ALA A 111 -2.66 4.38 8.11
C ALA A 111 -3.26 5.20 9.26
N VAL A 112 -3.97 6.27 8.95
CA VAL A 112 -4.60 7.15 9.94
C VAL A 112 -6.09 6.83 10.02
N ALA A 113 -6.59 6.50 11.21
CA ALA A 113 -8.00 6.20 11.42
C ALA A 113 -8.90 7.38 11.02
N VAL A 114 -10.01 7.09 10.35
CA VAL A 114 -11.01 8.12 10.03
C VAL A 114 -11.85 8.39 11.28
N GLY A 115 -11.74 9.59 11.83
CA GLY A 115 -12.54 10.03 12.98
C GLY A 115 -11.93 9.76 14.36
N SER A 116 -10.70 9.24 14.42
CA SER A 116 -9.90 9.03 15.63
C SER A 116 -8.47 9.54 15.44
N ASP A 117 -7.70 9.66 16.52
CA ASP A 117 -6.26 10.02 16.48
C ASP A 117 -5.34 8.79 16.31
N GLU A 118 -5.92 7.60 16.21
CA GLU A 118 -5.16 6.35 16.07
C GLU A 118 -4.48 6.26 14.70
N SER A 119 -3.25 5.74 14.70
CA SER A 119 -2.50 5.51 13.47
C SER A 119 -1.57 4.31 13.55
N TRP A 120 -1.34 3.67 12.40
CA TRP A 120 -0.44 2.54 12.25
C TRP A 120 0.63 2.85 11.22
N LYS A 121 1.90 2.60 11.57
CA LYS A 121 3.04 2.85 10.69
C LYS A 121 3.58 1.54 10.15
N ILE A 122 3.65 1.45 8.83
CA ILE A 122 4.26 0.37 8.07
C ILE A 122 5.51 0.94 7.40
N ARG A 123 6.64 0.24 7.52
CA ARG A 123 7.90 0.63 6.88
C ARG A 123 8.35 -0.45 5.93
N PHE A 124 8.82 -0.05 4.76
CA PHE A 124 9.24 -0.97 3.72
C PHE A 124 10.49 -0.47 3.01
N ASP A 125 11.53 -1.31 2.90
CA ASP A 125 12.76 -0.96 2.21
C ASP A 125 12.62 -1.19 0.69
N LEU A 126 12.64 -0.12 -0.09
CA LEU A 126 12.45 -0.20 -1.55
C LEU A 126 13.71 -0.71 -2.27
N ARG A 127 14.89 -0.71 -1.62
CA ARG A 127 16.17 -1.07 -2.24
C ARG A 127 16.53 -2.54 -2.06
N SER A 128 16.15 -3.15 -0.94
CA SER A 128 16.27 -4.59 -0.67
C SER A 128 15.10 -5.39 -1.25
N GLY A 129 14.19 -4.71 -1.95
CA GLY A 129 12.90 -5.22 -2.39
C GLY A 129 12.94 -6.10 -3.62
N THR A 130 14.03 -6.22 -4.38
CA THR A 130 14.04 -7.09 -5.57
C THR A 130 14.02 -8.55 -5.13
N GLY A 131 12.87 -9.20 -5.24
CA GLY A 131 12.74 -10.64 -5.06
C GLY A 131 13.43 -11.35 -6.22
N ALA A 132 14.28 -12.33 -5.90
CA ALA A 132 14.91 -13.22 -6.86
C ALA A 132 13.90 -14.19 -7.49
#